data_AF-A0A3Q7E7H8-F1
#
_entry.id   AF-A0A3Q7E7H8-F1
#
_cell.length_a   1.000
_cell.length_b   1.000
_cell.length_c   1.000
_cell.angle_alpha   90.00
_cell.angle_beta   90.00
_cell.angle_gamma   90.00
#
_symmetry.space_group_name_H-M   'P 1'
#
loop_
_entity.id
_entity.type
_entity.pdbx_description
1 polymer ?
#
loop_
_entity_poly.entity_id
_entity_poly.type
_entity_poly.pdbx_seq_one_letter_code
_entity_poly.pdbx_strand_id
1 'polypeptide(L)'
;MVLMTLKPWLAISILFSFFISNLIGAFVGVNIGTDVTNLPPASDVVALLKARQITHVRLFNADAHMLNALANTSIEVIIGVTNEEVLGIGESPSTAAAWVNRNVAAYMPGTNITYIFSTNGSDVYSLGLGSSDSISNNSSSAFCVAKPGADENKLQDGINWACGQGRANCSAIQSGQPCYFPDTIQNHASYAYNDYYQRMHSLGGTCDFDGTATMTTQDPSSRTCKFTGSSNSGGVFPPAAFGPIVAPTSQSSTIRSPVIAYTIVVFLALLILDVNAHFVF
;
A
#
# COMPACT_ATOMS: atom_id res chain seq x y z
N MET A 1 4.91 28.00 54.65
CA MET A 1 5.09 27.35 53.34
C MET A 1 3.82 26.55 53.06
N VAL A 2 2.86 27.12 52.35
CA VAL A 2 1.62 26.41 51.99
C VAL A 2 1.97 25.46 50.85
N LEU A 3 2.06 24.17 51.16
CA LEU A 3 2.26 23.14 50.16
C LEU A 3 0.95 23.03 49.37
N MET A 4 0.88 23.67 48.20
CA MET A 4 -0.26 23.56 47.28
C MET A 4 -0.31 22.11 46.81
N THR A 5 -1.18 21.30 47.42
CA THR A 5 -1.46 19.95 46.95
C THR A 5 -2.18 20.07 45.61
N LEU A 6 -1.46 19.75 44.53
CA LEU A 6 -2.04 19.61 43.20
C LEU A 6 -3.16 18.57 43.30
N LYS A 7 -4.35 19.09 43.09
CA LYS A 7 -5.60 18.43 43.37
C LYS A 7 -5.74 17.31 42.30
N PRO A 8 -6.10 16.07 42.65
CA PRO A 8 -5.93 14.89 41.79
C PRO A 8 -6.66 14.98 40.44
N TRP A 9 -7.80 15.67 40.38
CA TRP A 9 -8.53 16.02 39.14
C TRP A 9 -7.70 16.79 38.09
N LEU A 10 -6.73 17.64 38.50
CA LEU A 10 -5.85 18.34 37.57
C LEU A 10 -4.86 17.38 36.90
N ALA A 11 -4.33 16.40 37.64
CA ALA A 11 -3.42 15.39 37.09
C ALA A 11 -4.16 14.44 36.13
N ILE A 12 -5.40 14.05 36.46
CA ILE A 12 -6.23 13.21 35.60
C ILE A 12 -6.63 13.96 34.33
N SER A 13 -6.98 15.25 34.43
CA SER A 13 -7.32 16.07 33.27
C SER A 13 -6.11 16.31 32.35
N ILE A 14 -4.90 16.45 32.91
CA ILE A 14 -3.66 16.56 32.14
C ILE A 14 -3.32 15.23 31.45
N LEU A 15 -3.45 14.09 32.15
CA LEU A 15 -3.24 12.75 31.57
C LEU A 15 -4.26 12.43 30.46
N PHE A 16 -5.53 12.81 30.65
CA PHE A 16 -6.57 12.66 29.63
C PHE A 16 -6.33 13.55 28.41
N SER A 17 -5.87 14.79 28.61
CA SER A 17 -5.44 15.69 27.52
C SER A 17 -4.23 15.12 26.76
N PHE A 18 -3.26 14.54 27.48
CA PHE A 18 -2.11 13.84 26.90
C PHE A 18 -2.52 12.58 26.12
N PHE A 19 -3.56 11.86 26.57
CA PHE A 19 -4.06 10.67 25.88
C PHE A 19 -4.85 11.03 24.61
N ILE A 20 -5.63 12.12 24.63
CA ILE A 20 -6.34 12.63 23.45
C ILE A 20 -5.38 13.20 22.39
N SER A 21 -4.27 13.81 22.81
CA SER A 21 -3.29 14.37 21.87
C SER A 21 -2.48 13.31 21.10
N ASN A 22 -2.54 12.04 21.50
CA ASN A 22 -1.97 10.91 20.76
C ASN A 22 -2.96 10.27 19.75
N LEU A 23 -4.12 10.89 19.50
CA LEU A 23 -5.19 10.33 18.67
C LEU A 23 -5.33 11.00 17.29
N ILE A 24 -4.24 11.57 16.76
CA ILE A 24 -4.20 12.12 15.40
C ILE A 24 -3.59 11.06 14.48
N GLY A 25 -4.44 10.29 13.80
CA GLY A 25 -3.95 9.28 12.85
C GLY A 25 -4.96 8.81 11.80
N ALA A 26 -6.20 9.32 11.82
CA ALA A 26 -7.21 8.98 10.83
C ALA A 26 -7.70 10.24 10.13
N PHE A 27 -7.24 10.44 8.90
CA PHE A 27 -7.72 11.50 8.00
C PHE A 27 -8.36 10.86 6.76
N VAL A 28 -9.34 11.55 6.18
CA VAL A 28 -9.93 11.17 4.90
C VAL A 28 -9.25 12.00 3.81
N GLY A 29 -8.53 11.32 2.93
CA GLY A 29 -7.86 11.95 1.78
C GLY A 29 -8.37 11.41 0.45
N VAL A 30 -7.94 12.06 -0.64
CA VAL A 30 -8.29 11.66 -2.01
C VAL A 30 -7.04 11.39 -2.84
N ASN A 31 -7.07 10.32 -3.63
CA ASN A 31 -6.05 10.01 -4.63
C ASN A 31 -6.38 10.74 -5.94
N ILE A 32 -5.41 11.46 -6.48
CA ILE A 32 -5.55 12.18 -7.75
C ILE A 32 -4.55 11.59 -8.74
N GLY A 33 -5.10 10.97 -9.80
CA GLY A 33 -4.36 10.48 -10.95
C GLY A 33 -4.51 11.45 -12.12
N THR A 34 -3.44 11.61 -12.89
CA THR A 34 -3.40 12.48 -14.08
C THR A 34 -3.61 11.72 -15.39
N ASP A 35 -3.74 10.39 -15.34
CA ASP A 35 -3.92 9.52 -16.51
C ASP A 35 -5.40 9.38 -16.93
N VAL A 36 -6.06 10.53 -17.12
CA VAL A 36 -7.45 10.60 -17.59
C VAL A 36 -7.60 11.67 -18.68
N THR A 37 -8.37 11.35 -19.72
CA THR A 37 -8.47 12.18 -20.94
C THR A 37 -9.27 13.49 -20.78
N ASN A 38 -9.98 13.67 -19.67
CA ASN A 38 -10.84 14.85 -19.41
C ASN A 38 -10.70 15.34 -17.96
N LEU A 39 -9.48 15.47 -17.44
CA LEU A 39 -9.28 16.00 -16.10
C LEU A 39 -9.67 17.50 -16.05
N PRO A 40 -10.45 17.94 -15.05
CA PRO A 40 -10.67 19.36 -14.82
C PRO A 40 -9.33 20.08 -14.59
N PRO A 41 -9.26 21.41 -14.87
CA PRO A 41 -8.10 22.22 -14.50
C PRO A 41 -7.75 22.04 -13.01
N ALA A 42 -6.45 22.07 -12.68
CA ALA A 42 -5.99 21.87 -11.32
C ALA A 42 -6.60 22.87 -10.31
N SER A 43 -6.91 24.10 -10.76
CA SER A 43 -7.63 25.10 -9.97
C SER A 43 -9.03 24.63 -9.54
N ASP A 44 -9.75 23.97 -10.44
CA ASP A 44 -11.12 23.53 -10.22
C ASP A 44 -11.14 22.32 -9.30
N VAL A 45 -10.14 21.45 -9.44
CA VAL A 45 -9.88 20.35 -8.50
C VAL A 45 -9.64 20.91 -7.10
N VAL A 46 -8.78 21.92 -6.95
CA VAL A 46 -8.51 22.56 -5.65
C VAL A 46 -9.73 23.25 -5.06
N ALA A 47 -10.53 23.92 -5.90
CA ALA A 47 -11.80 24.52 -5.48
C ALA A 47 -12.76 23.45 -4.92
N LEU A 48 -12.85 22.29 -5.60
CA LEU A 48 -13.65 21.17 -5.15
C LEU A 48 -13.12 20.57 -3.83
N LEU A 49 -11.80 20.40 -3.69
CA LEU A 49 -11.18 19.90 -2.47
C LEU A 49 -11.53 20.78 -1.27
N LYS A 50 -11.41 22.11 -1.43
CA LYS A 50 -11.79 23.08 -0.40
C LYS A 50 -13.29 23.05 -0.09
N ALA A 51 -14.14 22.99 -1.12
CA ALA A 51 -15.59 22.92 -0.96
C ALA A 51 -16.06 21.65 -0.23
N ARG A 52 -15.28 20.56 -0.32
CA ARG A 52 -15.56 19.29 0.36
C ARG A 52 -14.77 19.09 1.66
N GLN A 53 -14.04 20.11 2.12
CA GLN A 53 -13.21 20.05 3.33
C GLN A 53 -12.19 18.89 3.31
N ILE A 54 -11.68 18.55 2.11
CA ILE A 54 -10.62 17.56 1.97
C ILE A 54 -9.30 18.22 2.33
N THR A 55 -8.61 17.67 3.32
CA THR A 55 -7.38 18.23 3.88
C THR A 55 -6.13 17.45 3.49
N HIS A 56 -6.28 16.26 2.91
CA HIS A 56 -5.17 15.37 2.54
C HIS A 56 -5.34 14.86 1.12
N VAL A 57 -4.27 14.93 0.33
CA VAL A 57 -4.26 14.52 -1.08
C VAL A 57 -3.04 13.66 -1.36
N ARG A 58 -3.25 12.58 -2.10
CA ARG A 58 -2.19 11.74 -2.65
C ARG A 58 -2.12 11.92 -4.15
N LEU A 59 -1.04 12.53 -4.64
CA LEU A 59 -0.77 12.67 -6.08
C LEU A 59 -0.04 11.44 -6.58
N PHE A 60 -0.47 10.88 -7.70
CA PHE A 60 0.20 9.73 -8.29
C PHE A 60 1.61 10.08 -8.83
N ASN A 61 1.84 11.31 -9.24
CA ASN A 61 3.14 11.78 -9.72
C ASN A 61 3.41 13.21 -9.23
N ALA A 62 4.64 13.69 -9.41
CA ALA A 62 5.04 15.07 -9.12
C ALA A 62 4.55 16.06 -10.20
N ASP A 63 3.24 16.10 -10.47
CA ASP A 63 2.66 17.01 -11.46
C ASP A 63 2.80 18.48 -11.03
N ALA A 64 3.55 19.25 -11.84
CA ALA A 64 3.86 20.65 -11.55
C ALA A 64 2.60 21.54 -11.50
N HIS A 65 1.60 21.26 -12.34
CA HIS A 65 0.39 22.08 -12.41
C HIS A 65 -0.47 21.92 -11.15
N MET A 66 -0.61 20.68 -10.67
CA MET A 66 -1.32 20.34 -9.45
C MET A 66 -0.58 20.84 -8.20
N LEU A 67 0.74 20.68 -8.15
CA LEU A 67 1.56 21.18 -7.02
C LEU A 67 1.49 22.71 -6.90
N ASN A 68 1.51 23.43 -8.02
CA ASN A 68 1.32 24.87 -8.03
C ASN A 68 -0.10 25.28 -7.61
N ALA A 69 -1.13 24.55 -8.05
CA ALA A 69 -2.51 24.84 -7.67
C ALA A 69 -2.77 24.59 -6.17
N LEU A 70 -2.07 23.63 -5.57
CA LEU A 70 -2.14 23.29 -4.14
C LEU A 70 -1.36 24.28 -3.25
N ALA A 71 -0.62 25.24 -3.83
CA ALA A 71 0.12 26.23 -3.06
C ALA A 71 -0.82 27.10 -2.22
N ASN A 72 -0.43 27.37 -0.97
CA ASN A 72 -1.16 28.17 0.01
C ASN A 72 -2.58 27.65 0.33
N THR A 73 -2.83 26.36 0.13
CA THR A 73 -4.15 25.74 0.42
C THR A 73 -4.24 25.08 1.79
N SER A 74 -3.12 24.97 2.52
CA SER A 74 -2.93 24.17 3.74
C SER A 74 -3.26 22.66 3.60
N ILE A 75 -3.59 22.19 2.39
CA ILE A 75 -3.84 20.77 2.12
C ILE A 75 -2.50 20.04 2.18
N GLU A 76 -2.46 18.94 2.93
CA GLU A 76 -1.30 18.07 3.00
C GLU A 76 -1.20 17.22 1.74
N VAL A 77 -0.01 17.20 1.14
CA VAL A 77 0.24 16.54 -0.13
C VAL A 77 1.26 15.43 0.05
N ILE A 78 0.87 14.24 -0.37
CA ILE A 78 1.74 13.08 -0.51
C ILE A 78 2.07 12.93 -2.01
N ILE A 79 3.36 12.99 -2.37
CA ILE A 79 3.81 12.95 -3.78
C ILE A 79 4.30 11.56 -4.16
N GLY A 80 3.78 11.06 -5.27
CA GLY A 80 4.17 9.79 -5.85
C GLY A 80 5.43 9.90 -6.69
N VAL A 81 6.31 8.91 -6.53
CA VAL A 81 7.44 8.65 -7.43
C VAL A 81 7.03 7.55 -8.40
N THR A 82 7.14 7.84 -9.69
CA THR A 82 6.83 6.87 -10.77
C THR A 82 7.95 5.84 -10.91
N ASN A 83 7.67 4.67 -11.50
CA ASN A 83 8.65 3.59 -11.64
C ASN A 83 9.88 4.03 -12.43
N GLU A 84 9.66 4.84 -13.46
CA GLU A 84 10.69 5.37 -14.35
C GLU A 84 11.64 6.29 -13.58
N GLU A 85 11.11 7.06 -12.63
CA GLU A 85 11.88 7.97 -11.80
C GLU A 85 12.67 7.22 -10.72
N VAL A 86 12.15 6.13 -10.14
CA VAL A 86 12.85 5.45 -9.05
C VAL A 86 14.22 4.93 -9.50
N LEU A 87 14.33 4.41 -10.72
CA LEU A 87 15.60 3.92 -11.25
C LEU A 87 16.64 5.05 -11.37
N GLY A 88 16.23 6.21 -11.86
CA GLY A 88 17.11 7.38 -11.94
C GLY A 88 17.49 7.91 -10.56
N ILE A 89 16.52 8.01 -9.64
CA ILE A 89 16.75 8.44 -8.26
C ILE A 89 17.74 7.50 -7.56
N GLY A 90 17.62 6.19 -7.79
CA GLY A 90 18.48 5.16 -7.20
C GLY A 90 19.90 5.10 -7.78
N GLU A 91 20.16 5.73 -8.93
CA GLU A 91 21.46 5.69 -9.60
C GLU A 91 22.58 6.33 -8.78
N SER A 92 22.30 7.47 -8.13
CA SER A 92 23.27 8.16 -7.29
C SER A 92 22.61 9.12 -6.29
N PRO A 93 23.29 9.44 -5.17
CA PRO A 93 22.81 10.46 -4.24
C PRO A 93 22.57 11.82 -4.90
N SER A 94 23.37 12.16 -5.93
CA SER A 94 23.20 13.40 -6.69
C SER A 94 21.93 13.40 -7.54
N THR A 95 21.57 12.26 -8.14
CA THR A 95 20.34 12.15 -8.94
C THR A 95 19.11 12.20 -8.04
N ALA A 96 19.17 11.56 -6.87
CA ALA A 96 18.12 11.68 -5.84
C ALA A 96 17.94 13.12 -5.36
N ALA A 97 19.04 13.81 -5.03
CA ALA A 97 19.00 15.21 -4.61
C ALA A 97 18.45 16.11 -5.71
N ALA A 98 18.82 15.87 -6.98
CA ALA A 98 18.30 16.62 -8.12
C ALA A 98 16.79 16.43 -8.27
N TRP A 99 16.29 15.20 -8.12
CA TRP A 99 14.86 14.92 -8.17
C TRP A 99 14.10 15.62 -7.04
N VAL A 100 14.58 15.52 -5.79
CA VAL A 100 13.96 16.20 -4.63
C VAL A 100 13.96 17.71 -4.83
N ASN A 101 15.08 18.29 -5.30
CA ASN A 101 15.16 19.73 -5.55
C ASN A 101 14.15 20.20 -6.60
N ARG A 102 13.97 19.39 -7.64
CA ARG A 102 13.07 19.70 -8.75
C ARG A 102 11.59 19.51 -8.42
N ASN A 103 11.25 18.45 -7.69
CA ASN A 103 9.88 17.98 -7.52
C ASN A 103 9.28 18.28 -6.14
N VAL A 104 10.12 18.60 -5.15
CA VAL A 104 9.68 18.88 -3.77
C VAL A 104 10.15 20.27 -3.34
N ALA A 105 11.46 20.50 -3.30
CA ALA A 105 12.01 21.74 -2.76
C ALA A 105 11.57 22.98 -3.55
N ALA A 106 11.39 22.85 -4.86
CA ALA A 106 10.90 23.94 -5.73
C ALA A 106 9.49 24.43 -5.37
N TYR A 107 8.68 23.60 -4.70
CA TYR A 107 7.30 23.92 -4.35
C TYR A 107 7.12 24.21 -2.85
N MET A 108 8.11 23.89 -2.01
CA MET A 108 8.09 24.22 -0.59
C MET A 108 8.67 25.63 -0.33
N PRO A 109 8.14 26.37 0.66
CA PRO A 109 7.03 26.02 1.56
C PRO A 109 5.63 26.33 1.01
N GLY A 110 5.52 26.77 -0.26
CA GLY A 110 4.24 27.14 -0.86
C GLY A 110 3.20 26.03 -0.81
N THR A 111 3.61 24.79 -1.07
CA THR A 111 2.76 23.60 -1.00
C THR A 111 3.19 22.74 0.19
N ASN A 112 2.21 22.29 1.00
CA ASN A 112 2.48 21.53 2.23
C ASN A 112 2.73 20.04 1.92
N ILE A 113 3.92 19.74 1.42
CA ILE A 113 4.34 18.37 1.08
C ILE A 113 4.82 17.68 2.35
N THR A 114 4.14 16.60 2.74
CA THR A 114 4.42 15.89 4.00
C THR A 114 5.11 14.55 3.80
N TYR A 115 4.84 13.88 2.67
CA TYR A 115 5.41 12.57 2.37
C TYR A 115 5.74 12.39 0.88
N ILE A 116 6.79 11.61 0.62
CA ILE A 116 7.12 11.07 -0.70
C ILE A 116 6.86 9.56 -0.63
N PHE A 117 6.18 8.99 -1.62
CA PHE A 117 5.88 7.56 -1.67
C PHE A 117 6.19 7.00 -3.05
N SER A 118 6.64 5.74 -3.11
CA SER A 118 6.68 5.00 -4.37
C SER A 118 5.28 4.49 -4.67
N THR A 119 4.72 4.82 -5.84
CA THR A 119 3.33 4.48 -6.20
C THR A 119 3.14 3.00 -6.46
N ASN A 120 4.24 2.31 -6.75
CA ASN A 120 4.25 0.90 -6.99
C ASN A 120 4.77 0.23 -5.73
N GLY A 121 3.92 -0.58 -5.10
CA GLY A 121 4.35 -1.59 -4.12
C GLY A 121 5.13 -2.74 -4.78
N SER A 122 5.84 -2.44 -5.87
CA SER A 122 6.73 -3.33 -6.59
C SER A 122 8.13 -3.07 -6.06
N ASP A 123 8.86 -4.14 -5.75
CA ASP A 123 10.25 -4.02 -5.32
C ASP A 123 11.08 -3.36 -6.42
N VAL A 124 11.51 -2.13 -6.17
CA VAL A 124 12.42 -1.39 -7.08
C VAL A 124 13.82 -1.99 -7.00
N TYR A 125 14.19 -2.48 -5.82
CA TYR A 125 15.39 -3.28 -5.57
C TYR A 125 15.03 -4.42 -4.61
N SER A 126 15.25 -5.66 -5.02
CA SER A 126 15.23 -6.81 -4.11
C SER A 126 16.51 -6.80 -3.26
N LEU A 127 16.50 -6.09 -2.14
CA LEU A 127 17.59 -6.13 -1.16
C LEU A 127 17.44 -7.38 -0.28
N GLY A 128 18.10 -8.46 -0.69
CA GLY A 128 18.28 -9.66 0.13
C GLY A 128 19.34 -9.40 1.21
N LEU A 129 18.91 -9.05 2.43
CA LEU A 129 19.78 -9.13 3.61
C LEU A 129 19.70 -10.54 4.20
N GLY A 130 20.50 -11.43 3.62
CA GLY A 130 20.81 -12.75 4.19
C GLY A 130 22.19 -12.72 4.83
N SER A 131 22.25 -13.07 6.11
CA SER A 131 23.48 -13.28 6.87
C SER A 131 24.47 -14.20 6.14
N SER A 132 25.74 -13.91 6.36
CA SER A 132 26.94 -14.66 5.98
C SER A 132 26.73 -16.16 5.79
N ASP A 133 26.95 -16.68 4.58
CA ASP A 133 28.16 -17.44 4.28
C ASP A 133 28.22 -17.89 2.82
N SER A 134 29.40 -17.69 2.23
CA SER A 134 29.95 -18.29 1.00
C SER A 134 29.36 -17.90 -0.36
N ILE A 135 30.25 -17.29 -1.15
CA ILE A 135 30.13 -16.95 -2.57
C ILE A 135 29.87 -18.22 -3.38
N SER A 136 28.65 -18.37 -3.91
CA SER A 136 28.41 -19.13 -5.14
C SER A 136 27.45 -18.33 -6.01
N ASN A 137 27.89 -17.98 -7.22
CA ASN A 137 27.09 -17.29 -8.23
C ASN A 137 25.98 -18.21 -8.74
N ASN A 138 24.91 -18.36 -7.97
CA ASN A 138 23.65 -18.92 -8.43
C ASN A 138 22.52 -18.29 -7.63
N SER A 139 21.94 -17.20 -8.15
CA SER A 139 20.81 -16.50 -7.56
C SER A 139 19.58 -17.41 -7.58
N SER A 140 19.43 -18.28 -6.60
CA SER A 140 18.25 -19.12 -6.41
C SER A 140 17.11 -18.29 -5.82
N SER A 141 16.49 -17.47 -6.66
CA SER A 141 15.15 -16.96 -6.39
C SER A 141 14.23 -18.14 -6.07
N ALA A 142 13.51 -18.06 -4.96
CA ALA A 142 12.60 -19.13 -4.54
C ALA A 142 11.27 -18.93 -5.28
N PHE A 143 10.89 -19.91 -6.09
CA PHE A 143 9.67 -19.92 -6.89
C PHE A 143 8.59 -20.78 -6.23
N CYS A 144 7.33 -20.38 -6.38
CA CYS A 144 6.19 -21.16 -5.92
C CYS A 144 5.55 -21.90 -7.10
N VAL A 145 5.60 -23.23 -7.12
CA VAL A 145 5.13 -24.05 -8.26
C VAL A 145 4.12 -25.11 -7.81
N ALA A 146 3.26 -25.56 -8.73
CA ALA A 146 2.31 -26.63 -8.45
C ALA A 146 3.01 -27.99 -8.36
N LYS A 147 2.65 -28.80 -7.36
CA LYS A 147 3.19 -30.15 -7.18
C LYS A 147 2.78 -31.07 -8.34
N PRO A 148 3.68 -31.95 -8.81
CA PRO A 148 3.34 -32.95 -9.81
C PRO A 148 2.32 -33.94 -9.24
N GLY A 149 1.21 -34.16 -9.95
CA GLY A 149 0.14 -35.05 -9.52
C GLY A 149 -0.79 -34.48 -8.42
N ALA A 150 -0.79 -33.16 -8.21
CA ALA A 150 -1.82 -32.52 -7.40
C ALA A 150 -3.21 -32.67 -8.04
N ASP A 151 -4.26 -32.68 -7.20
CA ASP A 151 -5.65 -32.82 -7.65
C ASP A 151 -6.03 -31.68 -8.60
N GLU A 152 -6.48 -32.02 -9.81
CA GLU A 152 -6.80 -31.04 -10.86
C GLU A 152 -7.91 -30.07 -10.46
N ASN A 153 -8.90 -30.50 -9.67
CA ASN A 153 -9.97 -29.61 -9.20
C ASN A 153 -9.42 -28.59 -8.20
N LYS A 154 -8.58 -29.05 -7.27
CA LYS A 154 -7.91 -28.15 -6.31
C LYS A 154 -6.94 -27.19 -6.99
N LEU A 155 -6.25 -27.63 -8.04
CA LEU A 155 -5.40 -26.75 -8.85
C LEU A 155 -6.23 -25.69 -9.57
N GLN A 156 -7.39 -26.05 -10.13
CA GLN A 156 -8.28 -25.11 -10.80
C GLN A 156 -8.85 -24.08 -9.81
N ASP A 157 -9.25 -24.51 -8.62
CA ASP A 157 -9.71 -23.61 -7.55
C ASP A 157 -8.59 -22.67 -7.09
N GLY A 158 -7.37 -23.19 -6.96
CA GLY A 158 -6.19 -22.40 -6.65
C GLY A 158 -5.87 -21.36 -7.73
N ILE A 159 -5.98 -21.69 -9.02
CA ILE A 159 -5.84 -20.73 -10.12
C ILE A 159 -6.91 -19.64 -10.00
N ASN A 160 -8.18 -20.03 -9.85
CA ASN A 160 -9.30 -19.08 -9.74
C ASN A 160 -9.10 -18.11 -8.58
N TRP A 161 -8.60 -18.61 -7.45
CA TRP A 161 -8.27 -17.80 -6.29
C TRP A 161 -7.07 -16.89 -6.54
N ALA A 162 -5.97 -17.41 -7.07
CA ALA A 162 -4.74 -16.66 -7.35
C ALA A 162 -5.02 -15.49 -8.31
N CYS A 163 -5.72 -15.75 -9.42
CA CYS A 163 -6.06 -14.76 -10.43
C CYS A 163 -7.15 -13.77 -9.97
N GLY A 164 -8.00 -14.18 -9.03
CA GLY A 164 -9.07 -13.34 -8.49
C GLY A 164 -8.65 -12.58 -7.24
N GLN A 165 -8.78 -13.24 -6.09
CA GLN A 165 -8.54 -12.65 -4.77
C GLN A 165 -7.05 -12.43 -4.51
N GLY A 166 -6.20 -13.35 -4.96
CA GLY A 166 -4.74 -13.28 -4.83
C GLY A 166 -4.08 -12.19 -5.69
N ARG A 167 -4.81 -11.61 -6.65
CA ARG A 167 -4.34 -10.56 -7.57
C ARG A 167 -3.08 -10.91 -8.36
N ALA A 168 -2.89 -12.21 -8.65
CA ALA A 168 -1.90 -12.68 -9.61
C ALA A 168 -2.26 -12.21 -11.03
N ASN A 169 -1.23 -11.95 -11.84
CA ASN A 169 -1.36 -11.58 -13.24
C ASN A 169 -1.51 -12.82 -14.11
N CYS A 170 -2.74 -13.28 -14.28
CA CYS A 170 -3.06 -14.44 -15.11
C CYS A 170 -3.31 -14.10 -16.58
N SER A 171 -2.88 -12.93 -17.06
CA SER A 171 -2.98 -12.57 -18.47
C SER A 171 -2.04 -13.43 -19.33
N ALA A 172 -0.84 -13.75 -18.84
CA ALA A 172 0.16 -14.49 -19.60
C ALA A 172 -0.18 -15.98 -19.83
N ILE A 173 -1.13 -16.52 -19.08
CA ILE A 173 -1.61 -17.91 -19.20
C ILE A 173 -2.90 -18.03 -20.04
N GLN A 174 -3.38 -16.93 -20.64
CA GLN A 174 -4.55 -16.98 -21.52
C GLN A 174 -4.20 -17.56 -22.90
N SER A 175 -5.21 -18.02 -23.63
CA SER A 175 -5.01 -18.59 -24.97
C SER A 175 -4.24 -17.63 -25.88
N GLY A 176 -3.16 -18.13 -26.49
CA GLY A 176 -2.28 -17.35 -27.36
C GLY A 176 -1.18 -16.54 -26.64
N GLN A 177 -1.06 -16.65 -25.32
CA GLN A 177 -0.06 -15.92 -24.54
C GLN A 177 1.21 -16.76 -24.27
N PRO A 178 2.35 -16.12 -23.90
CA PRO A 178 3.65 -16.78 -23.84
C PRO A 178 3.74 -17.93 -22.82
N CYS A 179 2.88 -17.91 -21.79
CA CYS A 179 2.79 -18.93 -20.74
C CYS A 179 1.59 -19.87 -20.88
N TYR A 180 0.90 -19.85 -22.03
CA TYR A 180 -0.20 -20.79 -22.27
C TYR A 180 0.28 -22.22 -22.47
N PHE A 181 1.41 -22.43 -23.16
CA PHE A 181 1.93 -23.76 -23.48
C PHE A 181 3.03 -24.23 -22.51
N PRO A 182 3.00 -25.50 -22.05
CA PRO A 182 1.99 -26.53 -22.32
C PRO A 182 0.62 -26.21 -21.67
N ASP A 183 -0.46 -26.54 -22.39
CA ASP A 183 -1.84 -26.30 -21.98
C ASP A 183 -2.28 -27.35 -20.95
N THR A 184 -1.70 -27.25 -19.75
CA THR A 184 -2.04 -28.09 -18.60
C THR A 184 -2.36 -27.21 -17.40
N ILE A 185 -3.34 -27.65 -16.60
CA ILE A 185 -3.76 -26.94 -15.38
C ILE A 185 -2.57 -26.76 -14.43
N GLN A 186 -1.69 -27.76 -14.34
CA GLN A 186 -0.48 -27.67 -13.50
C GLN A 186 0.49 -26.55 -13.94
N ASN A 187 0.66 -26.37 -15.26
CA ASN A 187 1.55 -25.33 -15.79
C ASN A 187 0.96 -23.93 -15.55
N HIS A 188 -0.33 -23.76 -15.82
CA HIS A 188 -1.06 -22.52 -15.55
C HIS A 188 -1.09 -22.19 -14.04
N ALA A 189 -1.31 -23.21 -13.19
CA ALA A 189 -1.25 -23.07 -11.74
C ALA A 189 0.14 -22.66 -11.27
N SER A 190 1.20 -23.29 -11.78
CA SER A 190 2.58 -22.94 -11.39
C SER A 190 2.89 -21.47 -11.69
N TYR A 191 2.46 -20.96 -12.85
CA TYR A 191 2.64 -19.55 -13.19
C TYR A 191 1.83 -18.63 -12.29
N ALA A 192 0.54 -18.92 -12.10
CA ALA A 192 -0.35 -18.11 -11.26
C ALA A 192 0.11 -18.08 -9.78
N TYR A 193 0.54 -19.24 -9.27
CA TYR A 193 1.04 -19.39 -7.90
C TYR A 193 2.33 -18.64 -7.67
N ASN A 194 3.26 -18.72 -8.63
CA ASN A 194 4.49 -17.96 -8.55
C ASN A 194 4.22 -16.47 -8.57
N ASP A 195 3.41 -15.96 -9.50
CA ASP A 195 3.13 -14.53 -9.58
C ASP A 195 2.42 -14.00 -8.32
N TYR A 196 1.45 -14.74 -7.77
CA TYR A 196 0.87 -14.44 -6.46
C TYR A 196 1.94 -14.40 -5.36
N TYR A 197 2.76 -15.45 -5.28
CA TYR A 197 3.75 -15.58 -4.22
C TYR A 197 4.75 -14.43 -4.28
N GLN A 198 5.30 -14.11 -5.46
CA GLN A 198 6.23 -13.00 -5.63
C GLN A 198 5.64 -11.65 -5.21
N ARG A 199 4.31 -11.45 -5.32
CA ARG A 199 3.64 -10.20 -4.91
C ARG A 199 3.28 -10.15 -3.44
N MET A 200 2.88 -11.29 -2.88
CA MET A 200 2.23 -11.35 -1.57
C MET A 200 3.11 -11.90 -0.46
N HIS A 201 4.24 -12.54 -0.78
CA HIS A 201 5.12 -13.14 0.25
C HIS A 201 5.68 -12.11 1.24
N SER A 202 5.94 -10.87 0.79
CA SER A 202 6.38 -9.77 1.66
C SER A 202 5.29 -9.32 2.65
N LEU A 203 4.03 -9.60 2.34
CA LEU A 203 2.85 -9.30 3.18
C LEU A 203 2.38 -10.53 3.98
N GLY A 204 3.17 -11.61 4.02
CA GLY A 204 2.84 -12.84 4.73
C GLY A 204 2.07 -13.88 3.90
N GLY A 205 1.96 -13.70 2.59
CA GLY A 205 1.40 -14.69 1.67
C GLY A 205 2.27 -15.95 1.59
N THR A 206 1.63 -17.13 1.56
CA THR A 206 2.31 -18.42 1.57
C THR A 206 2.16 -19.19 0.26
N CYS A 207 3.13 -20.07 -0.02
CA CYS A 207 3.08 -21.00 -1.15
C CYS A 207 2.48 -22.36 -0.71
N ASP A 208 1.20 -22.37 -0.35
CA ASP A 208 0.53 -23.59 0.09
C ASP A 208 -0.59 -24.01 -0.88
N PHE A 209 -1.49 -23.08 -1.24
CA PHE A 209 -2.61 -23.30 -2.18
C PHE A 209 -3.36 -24.62 -1.89
N ASP A 210 -3.81 -24.79 -0.64
CA ASP A 210 -4.50 -26.00 -0.16
C ASP A 210 -3.66 -27.29 -0.33
N GLY A 211 -2.34 -27.16 -0.10
CA GLY A 211 -1.36 -28.23 -0.24
C GLY A 211 -0.96 -28.58 -1.68
N THR A 212 -1.49 -27.88 -2.69
CA THR A 212 -1.20 -28.15 -4.11
C THR A 212 0.09 -27.50 -4.61
N ALA A 213 0.67 -26.56 -3.85
CA ALA A 213 1.89 -25.86 -4.22
C ALA A 213 3.10 -26.26 -3.36
N THR A 214 4.29 -26.02 -3.89
CA THR A 214 5.57 -26.19 -3.19
C THR A 214 6.57 -25.12 -3.62
N MET A 215 7.48 -24.78 -2.72
CA MET A 215 8.61 -23.93 -3.04
C MET A 215 9.67 -24.73 -3.80
N THR A 216 10.30 -24.11 -4.79
CA THR A 216 11.44 -24.63 -5.54
C THR A 216 12.47 -23.53 -5.75
N THR A 217 13.75 -23.88 -5.75
CA THR A 217 14.86 -22.99 -6.13
C THR A 217 15.27 -23.15 -7.59
N GLN A 218 14.62 -24.08 -8.30
CA GLN A 218 14.82 -24.30 -9.73
C GLN A 218 13.88 -23.38 -10.49
N ASP A 219 14.43 -22.52 -11.35
CA ASP A 219 13.66 -21.63 -12.21
C ASP A 219 12.78 -22.45 -13.19
N PRO A 220 11.44 -22.39 -13.05
CA PRO A 220 10.52 -23.12 -13.92
C PRO A 220 10.31 -22.44 -15.29
N SER A 221 10.99 -21.31 -15.54
CA SER A 221 10.85 -20.56 -16.79
C SER A 221 11.31 -21.36 -18.01
N SER A 222 10.55 -21.21 -19.10
CA SER A 222 10.87 -21.73 -20.42
C SER A 222 11.25 -20.59 -21.37
N ARG A 223 11.63 -20.91 -22.62
CA ARG A 223 12.01 -19.89 -23.62
C ARG A 223 10.87 -18.91 -23.92
N THR A 224 9.62 -19.36 -23.84
CA THR A 224 8.44 -18.55 -24.12
C THR A 224 7.79 -18.04 -22.85
N CYS A 225 7.77 -18.83 -21.78
CA CYS A 225 7.17 -18.45 -20.51
C CYS A 225 8.20 -18.07 -19.47
N LYS A 226 8.26 -16.79 -19.10
CA LYS A 226 9.16 -16.31 -18.05
C LYS A 226 8.41 -16.06 -16.76
N PHE A 227 8.88 -16.67 -15.68
CA PHE A 227 8.33 -16.50 -14.34
C PHE A 227 8.91 -15.26 -13.67
N THR A 228 8.07 -14.56 -12.92
CA THR A 228 8.48 -13.44 -12.07
C THR A 228 9.57 -13.93 -11.10
N GLY A 229 10.71 -13.25 -11.06
CA GLY A 229 11.90 -13.66 -10.28
C GLY A 229 12.98 -14.42 -11.05
N SER A 230 12.78 -14.72 -12.35
CA SER A 230 13.81 -15.30 -13.22
C SER A 230 14.84 -14.25 -13.68
N SER A 231 16.14 -14.54 -13.47
CA SER A 231 17.30 -13.67 -13.73
C SER A 231 17.56 -13.30 -15.21
N ASN A 232 16.65 -13.65 -16.13
CA ASN A 232 16.76 -13.33 -17.55
C ASN A 232 15.51 -12.57 -18.03
N SER A 233 15.39 -11.27 -17.76
CA SER A 233 14.21 -10.50 -18.19
C SER A 233 14.50 -9.04 -18.59
N GLY A 234 15.11 -8.87 -19.77
CA GLY A 234 14.72 -7.80 -20.68
C GLY A 234 13.46 -8.24 -21.44
N GLY A 235 12.29 -7.72 -21.08
CA GLY A 235 11.02 -8.07 -21.70
C GLY A 235 9.93 -7.06 -21.37
N VAL A 236 9.50 -6.34 -22.39
CA VAL A 236 8.48 -5.28 -22.36
C VAL A 236 7.13 -5.85 -21.94
N PHE A 237 6.56 -5.33 -20.85
CA PHE A 237 5.19 -5.64 -20.41
C PHE A 237 4.18 -4.80 -21.21
N PRO A 238 3.12 -5.39 -21.80
CA PRO A 238 1.96 -4.64 -22.25
C PRO A 238 1.10 -4.19 -21.05
N PRO A 239 0.40 -3.05 -21.17
CA PRO A 239 -0.41 -2.49 -20.07
C PRO A 239 -1.62 -3.37 -19.75
N ALA A 240 -1.96 -3.44 -18.46
CA ALA A 240 -3.12 -4.16 -17.95
C ALA A 240 -4.43 -3.48 -18.40
N ALA A 241 -5.28 -4.21 -19.10
CA ALA A 241 -6.65 -3.80 -19.37
C ALA A 241 -7.50 -4.03 -18.11
N PHE A 242 -8.00 -2.95 -17.51
CA PHE A 242 -8.96 -3.01 -16.41
C PHE A 242 -10.36 -3.36 -16.96
N GLY A 243 -10.92 -4.47 -16.51
CA GLY A 243 -12.34 -4.83 -16.73
C GLY A 243 -13.30 -3.97 -15.90
N PRO A 244 -14.61 -4.07 -16.14
CA PRO A 244 -15.60 -3.11 -15.66
C PRO A 244 -15.74 -3.12 -14.14
N ILE A 245 -15.76 -1.91 -13.56
CA ILE A 245 -15.93 -1.63 -12.14
C ILE A 245 -17.40 -1.92 -11.78
N VAL A 246 -17.65 -2.98 -11.00
CA VAL A 246 -18.89 -3.11 -10.24
C VAL A 246 -18.77 -2.21 -9.02
N ALA A 247 -19.66 -1.21 -8.92
CA ALA A 247 -19.72 -0.30 -7.80
C ALA A 247 -20.03 -1.05 -6.49
N PRO A 248 -19.26 -0.84 -5.40
CA PRO A 248 -19.72 -1.22 -4.08
C PRO A 248 -20.74 -0.17 -3.60
N THR A 249 -21.97 -0.65 -3.40
CA THR A 249 -23.03 0.03 -2.67
C THR A 249 -22.53 0.59 -1.34
N SER A 250 -22.81 1.86 -1.10
CA SER A 250 -22.60 2.57 0.14
C SER A 250 -23.27 1.88 1.33
N GLN A 251 -22.47 1.22 2.18
CA GLN A 251 -22.85 1.03 3.57
C GLN A 251 -21.97 1.93 4.43
N SER A 252 -22.62 2.97 4.96
CA SER A 252 -22.09 3.86 5.99
C SER A 252 -21.90 3.06 7.28
N SER A 253 -20.77 2.37 7.42
CA SER A 253 -20.31 1.92 8.72
C SER A 253 -19.69 3.11 9.43
N THR A 254 -20.52 3.84 10.17
CA THR A 254 -20.07 4.72 11.25
C THR A 254 -19.34 3.83 12.26
N ILE A 255 -18.01 3.70 12.12
CA ILE A 255 -17.16 3.03 13.11
C ILE A 255 -17.09 3.96 14.32
N ARG A 256 -18.13 3.93 15.15
CA ARG A 256 -18.03 4.31 16.55
C ARG A 256 -17.16 3.23 17.19
N SER A 257 -15.88 3.53 17.37
CA SER A 257 -15.01 2.68 18.19
C SER A 257 -15.67 2.49 19.56
N PRO A 258 -15.99 1.25 19.97
CA PRO A 258 -16.64 1.01 21.26
C PRO A 258 -15.77 1.51 22.42
N VAL A 259 -14.44 1.53 22.22
CA VAL A 259 -13.45 2.00 23.19
C VAL A 259 -13.70 3.46 23.60
N ILE A 260 -14.10 4.33 22.66
CA ILE A 260 -14.34 5.76 22.92
C ILE A 260 -15.62 5.96 23.76
N ALA A 261 -16.66 5.17 23.49
CA ALA A 261 -17.89 5.22 24.28
C ALA A 261 -17.63 4.74 25.72
N TYR A 262 -16.86 3.67 25.89
CA TYR A 262 -16.52 3.16 27.21
C TYR A 262 -15.65 4.13 28.02
N THR A 263 -14.66 4.78 27.42
CA THR A 263 -13.80 5.73 28.15
C THR A 263 -14.53 7.01 28.54
N ILE A 264 -15.41 7.55 27.68
CA ILE A 264 -16.25 8.70 28.01
C ILE A 264 -17.24 8.35 29.14
N VAL A 265 -17.85 7.16 29.09
CA VAL A 265 -18.78 6.69 30.14
C VAL A 265 -18.06 6.50 31.46
N VAL A 266 -16.85 5.93 31.47
CA VAL A 266 -16.05 5.77 32.69
C VAL A 266 -15.62 7.13 33.25
N PHE A 267 -15.21 8.08 32.40
CA PHE A 267 -14.84 9.42 32.83
C PHE A 267 -16.04 10.19 33.42
N LEU A 268 -17.20 10.14 32.77
CA LEU A 268 -18.43 10.72 33.30
C LEU A 268 -18.89 10.06 34.60
N ALA A 269 -18.77 8.73 34.72
CA ALA A 269 -19.10 8.00 35.94
C ALA A 269 -18.19 8.38 37.11
N LEU A 270 -16.89 8.56 36.87
CA LEU A 270 -15.92 9.02 37.87
C LEU A 270 -16.22 10.47 38.31
N LEU A 271 -16.59 11.36 37.38
CA LEU A 271 -17.04 12.71 37.72
C LEU A 271 -18.31 12.71 38.58
N ILE A 272 -19.29 11.84 38.29
CA ILE A 272 -20.53 11.73 39.05
C ILE A 272 -20.28 11.18 40.46
N LEU A 273 -19.40 10.20 40.60
CA LEU A 273 -19.02 9.64 41.92
C LEU A 273 -18.29 10.68 42.79
N ASP A 274 -17.46 11.55 42.20
CA ASP A 274 -16.79 12.64 42.93
C ASP A 274 -17.78 13.74 43.38
N VAL A 275 -18.79 14.07 42.56
CA VAL A 275 -19.86 15.00 42.96
C VAL A 275 -20.63 14.47 44.17
N ASN A 276 -20.90 13.16 44.22
CA ASN A 276 -21.59 12.53 45.35
C ASN A 276 -20.71 12.48 46.61
N ALA A 277 -19.41 12.28 46.49
CA ALA A 277 -18.48 12.30 47.64
C ALA A 277 -18.38 13.70 48.27
N HIS A 278 -18.56 14.76 47.47
CA HIS A 278 -18.57 16.15 47.95
C HIS A 278 -19.89 16.59 48.60
N PHE A 279 -20.97 15.82 48.45
CA PHE A 279 -22.28 16.08 49.08
C PHE A 279 -22.51 15.27 50.37
N VAL A 280 -21.65 14.30 50.65
CA VAL A 280 -21.70 13.48 51.88
C VAL A 280 -20.48 13.81 52.75
N PHE A 281 -20.30 15.10 53.07
CA PHE A 281 -19.57 15.61 54.24
C PHE A 281 -20.02 17.04 54.53
#